data_AF-A0A453AYB6-F1
#
_entry.id   AF-A0A453AYB6-F1
#
_cell.length_a   1.000
_cell.length_b   1.000
_cell.length_c   1.000
_cell.angle_alpha   90.00
_cell.angle_beta   90.00
_cell.angle_gamma   90.00
#
_symmetry.space_group_name_H-M   'P 1'
#
loop_
_entity.id
_entity.type
_entity.pdbx_description
1 polymer ?
#
loop_
_entity_poly.entity_id
_entity_poly.type
_entity_poly.pdbx_seq_one_letter_code
_entity_poly.pdbx_strand_id
1 'polypeptide(L)'
;KTRVSGLHQPALRLAPSLSPSAPPPSTGDSRLPRGASIAAPRGLGLLPQRRAAFQGARMENGGGKGGRGALIVLEGLDRSGKSSQCARLLSFLEGKGCATEGWRFPDRDTSVGKMISAYLANESQLDDRTIHLLFSANRWEKRF
;
A
#
# COMPACT_ATOMS: atom_id res chain seq x y z
N LYS A 1 -25.45 -33.06 -19.42
CA LYS A 1 -26.20 -33.17 -18.16
C LYS A 1 -25.95 -31.89 -17.36
N THR A 2 -26.89 -30.97 -17.36
CA THR A 2 -26.75 -29.64 -16.76
C THR A 2 -27.30 -29.65 -15.34
N ARG A 3 -26.59 -29.07 -14.37
CA ARG A 3 -27.13 -28.83 -13.03
C ARG A 3 -26.89 -27.39 -12.63
N VAL A 4 -27.97 -26.60 -12.65
CA VAL A 4 -28.01 -25.24 -12.10
C VAL A 4 -28.37 -25.38 -10.63
N SER A 5 -27.55 -24.82 -9.74
CA SER A 5 -27.88 -24.67 -8.32
C SER A 5 -28.19 -23.19 -8.07
N GLY A 6 -29.45 -22.88 -7.80
CA GLY A 6 -29.91 -21.51 -7.62
C GLY A 6 -29.43 -20.89 -6.31
N LEU A 7 -29.10 -19.59 -6.36
CA LEU A 7 -28.92 -18.77 -5.17
C LEU A 7 -30.23 -18.68 -4.36
N HIS A 8 -30.10 -18.61 -3.05
CA HIS A 8 -31.15 -18.10 -2.16
C HIS A 8 -30.57 -16.96 -1.33
N GLN A 9 -31.01 -15.73 -1.62
CA GLN A 9 -30.90 -14.60 -0.72
C GLN A 9 -32.33 -14.22 -0.30
N PRO A 10 -32.63 -14.09 1.00
CA PRO A 10 -33.89 -13.48 1.45
C PRO A 10 -33.81 -11.96 1.29
N ALA A 11 -34.92 -11.34 0.88
CA ALA A 11 -34.98 -9.93 0.49
C ALA A 11 -35.35 -8.97 1.64
N LEU A 12 -34.71 -7.80 1.62
CA LEU A 12 -35.23 -6.45 1.89
C LEU A 12 -36.26 -6.21 3.02
N ARG A 13 -35.93 -5.24 3.89
CA ARG A 13 -36.91 -4.31 4.46
C ARG A 13 -36.37 -2.87 4.50
N LEU A 14 -37.15 -1.94 3.97
CA LEU A 14 -37.11 -0.50 4.30
C LEU A 14 -38.26 -0.25 5.31
N ALA A 15 -38.44 0.91 5.96
CA ALA A 15 -37.87 2.26 5.87
C ALA A 15 -37.85 2.86 7.32
N PRO A 16 -37.69 4.18 7.61
CA PRO A 16 -37.45 5.34 6.74
C PRO A 16 -36.36 6.33 7.19
N SER A 17 -36.21 7.40 6.42
CA SER A 17 -35.30 8.54 6.57
C SER A 17 -35.71 9.56 7.64
N LEU A 18 -34.74 10.13 8.35
CA LEU A 18 -34.81 11.47 8.96
C LEU A 18 -33.47 12.20 8.84
N SER A 19 -33.53 13.47 8.44
CA SER A 19 -32.41 14.42 8.37
C SER A 19 -32.98 15.86 8.29
N PRO A 20 -32.18 16.91 8.52
CA PRO A 20 -31.16 17.10 9.57
C PRO A 20 -31.50 18.31 10.47
N SER A 21 -30.86 18.45 11.64
CA SER A 21 -30.91 19.70 12.43
C SER A 21 -29.58 20.47 12.38
N ALA A 22 -29.66 21.79 12.24
CA ALA A 22 -28.52 22.68 12.03
C ALA A 22 -27.82 23.10 13.35
N PRO A 23 -26.55 23.57 13.30
CA PRO A 23 -25.78 23.99 14.48
C PRO A 23 -25.90 25.49 14.80
N PRO A 24 -25.76 25.90 16.08
CA PRO A 24 -25.49 27.28 16.51
C PRO A 24 -24.05 27.40 17.09
N PRO A 25 -23.54 28.59 17.47
CA PRO A 25 -22.68 29.37 16.58
C PRO A 25 -21.25 29.57 17.10
N SER A 26 -20.40 30.12 16.24
CA SER A 26 -19.01 30.49 16.55
C SER A 26 -18.91 31.73 17.45
N THR A 27 -18.25 31.58 18.61
CA THR A 27 -17.58 32.69 19.29
C THR A 27 -16.09 32.64 18.98
N GLY A 28 -15.57 33.68 18.35
CA GLY A 28 -14.13 33.90 18.28
C GLY A 28 -13.68 34.76 19.46
N ASP A 29 -12.44 34.57 19.92
CA ASP A 29 -11.60 35.73 20.21
C ASP A 29 -10.11 35.41 19.97
N SER A 30 -9.39 36.50 19.75
CA SER A 30 -7.97 36.67 19.52
C SER A 30 -7.04 36.06 20.58
N ARG A 31 -5.91 35.50 20.12
CA ARG A 31 -4.56 36.09 20.32
C ARG A 31 -3.43 35.20 19.80
N LEU A 32 -2.63 35.76 18.88
CA LEU A 32 -1.20 35.44 18.80
C LEU A 32 -0.47 36.21 19.91
N PRO A 33 0.66 35.69 20.41
CA PRO A 33 1.89 36.40 20.09
C PRO A 33 3.10 35.51 19.73
N ARG A 34 3.79 35.97 18.69
CA ARG A 34 5.25 36.01 18.52
C ARG A 34 6.14 35.19 19.49
N GLY A 35 6.83 34.20 18.91
CA GLY A 35 8.30 34.28 18.77
C GLY A 35 9.16 33.88 19.97
N ALA A 36 9.78 32.70 19.86
CA ALA A 36 11.02 32.37 20.57
C ALA A 36 12.02 31.76 19.56
N SER A 37 13.00 32.55 19.12
CA SER A 37 14.19 32.05 18.44
C SER A 37 15.20 31.62 19.51
N ILE A 38 15.60 30.35 19.53
CA ILE A 38 16.73 29.88 20.34
C ILE A 38 17.66 29.07 19.44
N ALA A 39 18.95 29.41 19.49
CA ALA A 39 19.98 28.92 18.60
C ALA A 39 20.37 27.45 18.87
N ALA A 40 20.86 26.79 17.83
CA ALA A 40 21.41 25.44 17.92
C ALA A 40 22.76 25.43 18.66
N PRO A 41 23.02 24.45 19.55
CA PRO A 41 24.38 24.14 19.98
C PRO A 41 25.13 23.41 18.86
N ARG A 42 26.32 23.93 18.52
CA ARG A 42 27.31 23.22 17.69
C ARG A 42 28.07 22.22 18.57
N GLY A 43 28.35 21.02 18.05
CA GLY A 43 29.53 20.28 18.52
C GLY A 43 29.46 18.74 18.53
N LEU A 44 30.28 18.13 17.67
CA LEU A 44 31.05 16.90 17.91
C LEU A 44 30.29 15.58 18.19
N GLY A 45 30.27 14.74 17.16
CA GLY A 45 29.98 13.31 17.24
C GLY A 45 30.24 12.63 15.90
N LEU A 46 31.48 12.21 15.64
CA LEU A 46 31.81 11.47 14.42
C LEU A 46 31.12 10.09 14.45
N LEU A 47 30.13 9.91 13.57
CA LEU A 47 29.66 8.59 13.17
C LEU A 47 29.97 8.40 11.68
N PRO A 48 30.55 7.25 11.26
CA PRO A 48 30.83 7.01 9.86
C PRO A 48 29.53 7.01 9.06
N GLN A 49 29.37 8.03 8.22
CA GLN A 49 28.33 8.03 7.20
C GLN A 49 28.62 6.90 6.21
N ARG A 50 28.07 5.72 6.47
CA ARG A 50 27.85 4.69 5.45
C ARG A 50 26.83 5.22 4.44
N ARG A 51 27.29 6.15 3.60
CA ARG A 51 26.78 6.30 2.24
C ARG A 51 26.97 4.95 1.57
N ALA A 52 25.94 4.11 1.65
CA ALA A 52 25.73 3.11 0.61
C ALA A 52 25.75 3.89 -0.71
N ALA A 53 26.77 3.65 -1.52
CA ALA A 53 26.96 4.36 -2.76
C ALA A 53 25.87 3.92 -3.73
N PHE A 54 24.70 4.54 -3.66
CA PHE A 54 23.75 4.59 -4.76
C PHE A 54 24.40 5.47 -5.84
N GLN A 55 25.40 4.91 -6.51
CA GLN A 55 25.91 5.42 -7.77
C GLN A 55 24.70 5.54 -8.67
N GLY A 56 24.33 6.78 -9.00
CA GLY A 56 23.11 7.05 -9.75
C GLY A 56 23.13 6.23 -11.03
N ALA A 57 22.10 5.42 -11.24
CA ALA A 57 21.90 4.69 -12.48
C ALA A 57 21.79 5.71 -13.62
N ARG A 58 22.92 5.98 -14.27
CA ARG A 58 23.03 6.85 -15.43
C ARG A 58 22.42 6.11 -16.60
N MET A 59 21.11 6.27 -16.79
CA MET A 59 20.45 5.91 -18.04
C MET A 59 21.01 6.81 -19.13
N GLU A 60 22.01 6.31 -19.86
CA GLU A 60 22.45 6.96 -21.09
C GLU A 60 21.35 6.83 -22.14
N ASN A 61 21.02 7.94 -22.78
CA ASN A 61 19.96 7.99 -23.78
C ASN A 61 20.47 7.44 -25.13
N GLY A 62 20.78 6.14 -25.15
CA GLY A 62 21.14 5.40 -26.35
C GLY A 62 19.89 5.06 -27.15
N GLY A 63 19.70 5.74 -28.27
CA GLY A 63 18.53 5.52 -29.13
C GLY A 63 18.46 4.09 -29.69
N GLY A 64 17.26 3.50 -29.69
CA GLY A 64 16.94 2.40 -30.61
C GLY A 64 16.94 0.97 -30.06
N LYS A 65 16.47 0.72 -28.83
CA LYS A 65 15.72 -0.51 -28.45
C LYS A 65 15.17 -0.38 -27.02
N GLY A 66 13.85 -0.46 -26.86
CA GLY A 66 13.21 -0.42 -25.54
C GLY A 66 13.62 -1.62 -24.69
N GLY A 67 14.49 -1.40 -23.70
CA GLY A 67 14.89 -2.43 -22.74
C GLY A 67 13.72 -2.90 -21.88
N ARG A 68 13.75 -4.15 -21.43
CA ARG A 68 12.77 -4.67 -20.47
C ARG A 68 12.89 -3.91 -19.14
N GLY A 69 11.76 -3.61 -18.51
CA GLY A 69 11.73 -3.01 -17.17
C GLY A 69 12.34 -3.89 -16.09
N ALA A 70 12.66 -3.30 -14.94
CA ALA A 70 13.18 -4.00 -13.78
C ALA A 70 12.05 -4.37 -12.80
N LEU A 71 12.10 -5.60 -12.25
CA LEU A 71 11.23 -6.01 -11.14
C LEU A 71 11.97 -5.81 -9.82
N ILE A 72 11.44 -4.94 -8.95
CA ILE A 72 11.99 -4.68 -7.62
C ILE A 72 11.03 -5.24 -6.57
N VAL A 73 11.52 -6.10 -5.68
CA VAL A 73 10.73 -6.73 -4.62
C VAL A 73 11.22 -6.25 -3.25
N LEU A 74 10.28 -5.88 -2.38
CA LEU A 74 10.54 -5.37 -1.03
C LEU A 74 10.04 -6.38 0.02
N GLU A 75 10.96 -7.15 0.59
CA GLU A 75 10.68 -8.21 1.58
C GLU A 75 10.99 -7.80 3.02
N GLY A 76 10.53 -8.59 4.00
CA GLY A 76 10.85 -8.45 5.43
C GLY A 76 9.69 -8.71 6.38
N LEU A 77 9.97 -8.69 7.70
CA LEU A 77 9.03 -9.00 8.79
C LEU A 77 7.82 -8.05 8.87
N ASP A 78 6.80 -8.39 9.67
CA ASP A 78 5.68 -7.47 9.92
C ASP A 78 6.16 -6.10 10.42
N ARG A 79 5.43 -5.04 10.05
CA ARG A 79 5.71 -3.63 10.41
C ARG A 79 7.11 -3.10 10.02
N SER A 80 7.92 -3.82 9.24
CA SER A 80 9.24 -3.37 8.77
C SER A 80 9.24 -2.17 7.79
N GLY A 81 8.08 -1.55 7.53
CA GLY A 81 7.96 -0.36 6.70
C GLY A 81 7.90 -0.61 5.17
N LYS A 82 7.77 -1.87 4.72
CA LYS A 82 7.71 -2.24 3.28
C LYS A 82 6.78 -1.35 2.45
N SER A 83 5.52 -1.18 2.87
CA SER A 83 4.53 -0.39 2.14
C SER A 83 4.95 1.08 1.99
N SER A 84 5.51 1.67 3.05
CA SER A 84 6.03 3.04 3.05
C SER A 84 7.30 3.20 2.22
N GLN A 85 8.14 2.18 2.12
CA GLN A 85 9.28 2.16 1.19
C GLN A 85 8.82 2.00 -0.26
N CYS A 86 7.85 1.12 -0.53
CA CYS A 86 7.29 0.89 -1.86
C CYS A 86 6.66 2.17 -2.43
N ALA A 87 5.83 2.86 -1.65
CA ALA A 87 5.21 4.12 -2.05
C ALA A 87 6.25 5.22 -2.37
N ARG A 88 7.29 5.36 -1.53
CA ARG A 88 8.38 6.33 -1.78
C ARG A 88 9.20 5.98 -3.02
N LEU A 89 9.47 4.70 -3.25
CA LEU A 89 10.20 4.24 -4.44
C LEU A 89 9.39 4.48 -5.72
N LEU A 90 8.09 4.20 -5.70
CA LEU A 90 7.18 4.45 -6.81
C LEU A 90 7.19 5.93 -7.19
N SER A 91 6.88 6.83 -6.25
CA SER A 91 6.89 8.28 -6.50
C SER A 91 8.26 8.84 -6.90
N PHE A 92 9.36 8.24 -6.42
CA PHE A 92 10.71 8.61 -6.85
C PHE A 92 10.97 8.25 -8.32
N LEU A 93 10.56 7.06 -8.76
CA LEU A 93 10.74 6.60 -10.15
C LEU A 93 9.80 7.32 -11.11
N GLU A 94 8.54 7.52 -10.73
CA GLU A 94 7.58 8.37 -11.46
C GLU A 94 8.12 9.80 -11.63
N GLY A 95 8.64 10.40 -10.55
CA GLY A 95 9.29 11.71 -10.57
C GLY A 95 10.59 11.78 -11.37
N LYS A 96 11.13 10.63 -11.83
CA LYS A 96 12.23 10.53 -12.79
C LYS A 96 11.77 10.28 -14.24
N GLY A 97 10.47 10.20 -14.48
CA GLY A 97 9.89 9.88 -15.79
C GLY A 97 9.96 8.38 -16.15
N CYS A 98 10.23 7.51 -15.16
CA CYS A 98 10.21 6.07 -15.38
C CYS A 98 8.77 5.55 -15.33
N ALA A 99 8.32 4.87 -16.39
CA ALA A 99 7.09 4.09 -16.34
C ALA A 99 7.22 3.00 -15.26
N THR A 100 6.41 3.12 -14.20
CA THR A 100 6.53 2.32 -12.98
C THR A 100 5.14 1.94 -12.48
N GLU A 101 5.01 0.75 -11.91
CA GLU A 101 3.76 0.27 -11.32
C GLU A 101 4.01 -0.32 -9.92
N GLY A 102 3.05 -0.13 -9.00
CA GLY A 102 3.15 -0.62 -7.62
C GLY A 102 2.25 -1.82 -7.39
N TRP A 103 2.83 -3.00 -7.17
CA TRP A 103 2.09 -4.23 -6.84
C TRP A 103 2.22 -4.59 -5.36
N ARG A 104 1.16 -5.15 -4.77
CA ARG A 104 1.14 -5.61 -3.38
C ARG A 104 0.53 -7.01 -3.31
N PHE A 105 1.23 -7.94 -2.67
CA PHE A 105 0.74 -9.29 -2.40
C PHE A 105 0.58 -9.55 -0.89
N PRO A 106 -0.42 -10.33 -0.44
CA PRO A 106 -1.54 -10.81 -1.26
C PRO A 106 -2.44 -9.65 -1.71
N ASP A 107 -2.94 -9.72 -2.94
CA ASP A 107 -4.03 -8.87 -3.40
C ASP A 107 -5.29 -9.40 -2.70
N ARG A 108 -5.90 -8.59 -1.82
CA ARG A 108 -6.97 -9.04 -0.91
C ARG A 108 -8.38 -8.86 -1.49
N ASP A 109 -8.49 -8.19 -2.63
CA ASP A 109 -9.79 -7.83 -3.21
C ASP A 109 -10.35 -8.95 -4.13
N THR A 110 -9.49 -9.84 -4.61
CA THR A 110 -9.85 -11.03 -5.39
C THR A 110 -10.54 -12.10 -4.52
N SER A 111 -11.17 -13.09 -5.14
CA SER A 111 -11.78 -14.22 -4.44
C SER A 111 -10.74 -15.04 -3.65
N VAL A 112 -9.56 -15.28 -4.24
CA VAL A 112 -8.43 -15.94 -3.56
C VAL A 112 -7.89 -15.06 -2.42
N GLY A 113 -7.77 -13.76 -2.66
CA GLY A 113 -7.38 -12.75 -1.67
C GLY A 113 -8.26 -12.72 -0.42
N LYS A 114 -9.57 -12.89 -0.60
CA LYS A 114 -10.55 -12.98 0.50
C LYS A 114 -10.40 -14.27 1.30
N MET A 115 -10.18 -15.41 0.64
CA MET A 115 -9.88 -16.68 1.34
C MET A 115 -8.57 -16.59 2.15
N ILE A 116 -7.52 -15.99 1.60
CA ILE A 116 -6.26 -15.74 2.33
C ILE A 116 -6.51 -14.80 3.53
N SER A 117 -7.36 -13.79 3.36
CA SER A 117 -7.65 -12.82 4.43
C SER A 117 -8.39 -13.47 5.61
N ALA A 118 -9.39 -14.31 5.34
CA ALA A 118 -10.12 -15.06 6.36
C ALA A 118 -9.21 -16.01 7.15
N TYR A 119 -8.29 -16.71 6.47
CA TYR A 119 -7.29 -17.56 7.12
C TYR A 119 -6.37 -16.76 8.05
N LEU A 120 -5.81 -15.65 7.57
CA LEU A 120 -4.93 -14.79 8.38
C LEU A 120 -5.66 -14.09 9.55
N ALA A 121 -6.98 -13.97 9.49
CA ALA A 121 -7.83 -13.47 10.57
C ALA A 121 -8.28 -14.56 11.56
N ASN A 122 -7.94 -15.84 11.31
CA ASN A 122 -8.47 -17.03 12.01
C ASN A 122 -10.00 -17.22 11.86
N GLU A 123 -10.60 -16.63 10.84
CA GLU A 123 -12.03 -16.73 10.51
C GLU A 123 -12.36 -18.01 9.70
N SER A 124 -11.34 -18.68 9.15
CA SER A 124 -11.50 -19.93 8.39
C SER A 124 -10.41 -20.94 8.73
N GLN A 125 -10.79 -22.21 8.90
CA GLN A 125 -9.86 -23.34 9.04
C GLN A 125 -9.51 -23.89 7.66
N LEU A 126 -8.23 -23.82 7.28
CA LEU A 126 -7.66 -24.38 6.05
C LEU A 126 -6.37 -25.14 6.40
N ASP A 127 -6.05 -26.19 5.65
CA ASP A 127 -4.77 -26.90 5.76
C ASP A 127 -3.60 -25.97 5.33
N ASP A 128 -2.50 -26.00 6.08
CA ASP A 128 -1.31 -25.16 5.86
C ASP A 128 -0.71 -25.27 4.45
N ARG A 129 -0.85 -26.43 3.80
CA ARG A 129 -0.42 -26.65 2.41
C ARG A 129 -1.38 -25.99 1.43
N THR A 130 -2.68 -26.00 1.74
CA THR A 130 -3.71 -25.32 0.93
C THR A 130 -3.49 -23.81 0.92
N ILE A 131 -3.28 -23.18 2.08
CA ILE A 131 -3.05 -21.72 2.13
C ILE A 131 -1.77 -21.31 1.37
N HIS A 132 -0.70 -22.11 1.43
CA HIS A 132 0.52 -21.88 0.64
C HIS A 132 0.25 -21.90 -0.88
N LEU A 133 -0.59 -22.82 -1.34
CA LEU A 133 -1.04 -22.87 -2.74
C LEU A 133 -1.93 -21.67 -3.11
N LEU A 134 -2.80 -21.21 -2.20
CA LEU A 134 -3.62 -20.00 -2.41
C LEU A 134 -2.75 -18.73 -2.55
N PHE A 135 -1.72 -18.56 -1.71
CA PHE A 135 -0.75 -17.47 -1.88
C PHE A 135 -0.05 -17.51 -3.24
N SER A 136 0.26 -18.72 -3.73
CA SER A 136 0.86 -18.92 -5.05
C SER A 136 -0.11 -18.56 -6.17
N ALA A 137 -1.37 -18.99 -6.07
CA ALA A 137 -2.43 -18.68 -7.02
C ALA A 137 -2.76 -17.17 -7.08
N ASN A 138 -2.80 -16.49 -5.93
CA ASN A 138 -3.04 -15.05 -5.84
C ASN A 138 -1.95 -14.19 -6.50
N ARG A 139 -0.71 -14.71 -6.59
CA ARG A 139 0.36 -14.09 -7.40
C ARG A 139 0.16 -14.34 -8.90
N TRP A 140 -0.37 -15.50 -9.28
CA TRP A 140 -0.52 -15.95 -10.67
C TRP A 140 -1.80 -15.45 -11.38
N GLU A 141 -2.82 -15.06 -10.62
CA GLU A 141 -4.02 -14.40 -11.13
C GLU A 141 -3.78 -12.92 -11.47
N LYS A 142 -2.71 -12.30 -10.94
CA LYS A 142 -2.30 -10.95 -11.34
C LYS A 142 -1.73 -10.99 -12.75
N ARG A 143 -2.52 -10.51 -13.71
CA ARG A 143 -2.13 -10.37 -15.12
C ARG A 143 -1.90 -8.90 -15.46
N PHE A 144 -0.97 -8.70 -16.37
CA PHE A 144 -0.57 -7.41 -16.95
C PHE A 144 -1.70 -6.82 -17.82
#